data_AF-A0A429I2R6-F1
#
_entry.id   AF-A0A429I2R6-F1
#
_cell.length_a   1.000
_cell.length_b   1.000
_cell.length_c   1.000
_cell.angle_alpha   90.00
_cell.angle_beta   90.00
_cell.angle_gamma   90.00
#
_symmetry.space_group_name_H-M   'P 1'
#
loop_
_entity.id
_entity.type
_entity.pdbx_description
1 polymer ?
#
loop_
_entity_poly.entity_id
_entity_poly.type
_entity_poly.pdbx_seq_one_letter_code
_entity_poly.pdbx_strand_id
1 'polypeptide(L)'
;MGKERSSTSAEGVAVWGDGAVVLRCGTAPPKPTTDPCFNVNGVDWVLREGASDNGERVLITYGRAPAVEVTVAEASAPAGDGLADLNAAVKEIPQTAHCV
;
A
#
# COMPACT_ATOMS: atom_id res chain seq x y z
N MET A 1 -14.63 8.21 -18.04
CA MET A 1 -13.92 9.22 -17.21
C MET A 1 -12.66 8.55 -16.68
N GLY A 2 -11.50 8.83 -17.28
CA GLY A 2 -10.22 8.23 -16.89
C GLY A 2 -9.54 9.09 -15.85
N LYS A 3 -9.15 8.52 -14.70
CA LYS A 3 -8.35 9.23 -13.71
C LYS A 3 -6.94 9.38 -14.27
N GLU A 4 -6.56 10.62 -14.54
CA GLU A 4 -5.28 11.01 -15.10
C GLU A 4 -4.17 10.59 -14.12
N ARG A 5 -3.30 9.68 -14.57
CA ARG A 5 -2.12 9.26 -13.81
C ARG A 5 -1.07 10.37 -13.98
N SER A 6 -0.97 11.27 -12.99
CA SER A 6 0.18 12.19 -12.91
C SER A 6 1.44 11.35 -12.67
N SER A 7 2.20 11.14 -13.74
CA SER A 7 3.49 10.44 -13.73
C SER A 7 4.52 11.32 -13.03
N THR A 8 4.53 11.35 -11.70
CA THR A 8 5.67 11.85 -10.94
C THR A 8 6.75 10.78 -10.97
N SER A 9 7.81 11.09 -11.72
CA SER A 9 9.00 10.27 -11.98
C SER A 9 9.72 9.88 -10.69
N ALA A 10 9.26 8.81 -10.05
CA ALA A 10 10.05 7.96 -9.17
C ALA A 10 9.57 6.55 -9.47
N GLU A 11 10.45 5.70 -9.98
CA GLU A 11 10.12 4.31 -10.29
C GLU A 11 9.45 3.68 -9.06
N GLY A 12 8.19 3.26 -9.21
CA GLY A 12 7.43 2.69 -8.10
C GLY A 12 6.67 3.68 -7.22
N VAL A 13 6.43 4.93 -7.65
CA VAL A 13 5.51 5.86 -6.98
C VAL A 13 4.27 6.10 -7.82
N ALA A 14 3.08 5.99 -7.21
CA ALA A 14 1.82 6.28 -7.87
C ALA A 14 0.90 7.08 -6.95
N VAL A 15 0.24 8.10 -7.50
CA VAL A 15 -0.57 9.05 -6.74
C VAL A 15 -1.95 9.17 -7.39
N TRP A 16 -3.00 9.12 -6.57
CA TRP A 16 -4.39 9.26 -7.02
C TRP A 16 -5.21 10.13 -6.08
N GLY A 17 -6.37 10.60 -6.56
CA GLY A 17 -7.30 11.39 -5.76
C GLY A 17 -6.71 12.71 -5.31
N ASP A 18 -6.00 13.41 -6.19
CA ASP A 18 -5.35 14.70 -5.90
C ASP A 18 -4.29 14.65 -4.77
N GLY A 19 -3.60 13.52 -4.62
CA GLY A 19 -2.61 13.34 -3.55
C GLY A 19 -3.15 12.65 -2.31
N ALA A 20 -4.46 12.33 -2.27
CA ALA A 20 -5.07 11.61 -1.16
C ALA A 20 -4.54 10.19 -0.96
N VAL A 21 -4.02 9.56 -2.02
CA VAL A 21 -3.39 8.23 -1.96
C VAL A 21 -2.02 8.31 -2.61
N VAL A 22 -0.98 7.95 -1.86
CA VAL A 22 0.41 7.91 -2.31
C VAL A 22 0.96 6.51 -2.14
N LEU A 23 1.51 5.94 -3.21
CA LEU A 23 2.14 4.64 -3.21
C LEU A 23 3.66 4.75 -3.33
N ARG A 24 4.39 3.85 -2.68
CA ARG A 24 5.84 3.70 -2.76
C ARG A 24 6.24 2.22 -2.82
N CYS A 25 6.92 1.82 -3.88
CA CYS A 25 7.58 0.52 -3.99
C CYS A 25 9.03 0.64 -3.51
N GLY A 26 9.58 -0.43 -2.93
CA GLY A 26 10.96 -0.43 -2.44
C GLY A 26 11.11 -0.11 -0.96
N THR A 27 10.02 -0.07 -0.19
CA THR A 27 10.11 0.16 1.25
C THR A 27 10.63 -1.08 1.97
N ALA A 28 11.15 -0.88 3.18
CA ALA A 28 11.57 -1.98 4.03
C ALA A 28 10.33 -2.79 4.48
N PRO A 29 10.35 -4.13 4.35
CA PRO A 29 9.25 -4.95 4.80
C PRO A 29 9.01 -4.76 6.30
N PRO A 30 7.73 -4.73 6.73
CA PRO A 30 7.40 -4.67 8.14
C PRO A 30 7.92 -5.91 8.86
N LYS A 31 8.44 -5.71 10.07
CA LYS A 31 8.73 -6.82 10.98
C LYS A 31 7.42 -7.53 11.38
N PRO A 32 7.49 -8.78 11.87
CA PRO A 32 6.33 -9.44 12.45
C PRO A 32 5.64 -8.51 13.46
N THR A 33 4.35 -8.27 13.25
CA THR A 33 3.56 -7.31 14.01
C THR A 33 2.18 -7.88 14.35
N THR A 34 1.53 -7.27 15.34
CA THR A 34 0.14 -7.53 15.73
C THR A 34 -0.83 -6.48 15.18
N ASP A 35 -0.31 -5.53 14.38
CA ASP A 35 -1.12 -4.56 13.66
C ASP A 35 -2.17 -5.26 12.78
N PRO A 36 -3.33 -4.63 12.52
CA PRO A 36 -4.36 -5.19 11.66
C PRO A 36 -3.78 -5.57 10.30
N CYS A 37 -3.96 -6.84 9.92
CA CYS A 37 -3.57 -7.32 8.61
C CYS A 37 -4.77 -7.87 7.85
N PHE A 38 -4.80 -7.63 6.55
CA PHE A 38 -5.85 -8.12 5.68
C PHE A 38 -5.32 -8.54 4.31
N ASN A 39 -5.96 -9.55 3.74
CA ASN A 39 -5.64 -10.04 2.42
C ASN A 39 -6.50 -9.35 1.36
N VAL A 40 -5.85 -8.74 0.37
CA VAL A 40 -6.51 -8.20 -0.82
C VAL A 40 -6.03 -9.00 -2.02
N ASN A 41 -6.92 -9.84 -2.58
CA ASN A 41 -6.65 -10.64 -3.78
C ASN A 41 -5.33 -11.45 -3.72
N GLY A 42 -4.96 -12.00 -2.57
CA GLY A 42 -3.74 -12.80 -2.40
C GLY A 42 -2.48 -12.00 -2.03
N VAL A 43 -2.60 -10.71 -1.75
CA VAL A 43 -1.54 -9.88 -1.18
C VAL A 43 -1.94 -9.53 0.25
N ASP A 44 -1.06 -9.83 1.21
CA ASP A 44 -1.26 -9.46 2.61
C ASP A 44 -0.79 -8.03 2.85
N TRP A 45 -1.64 -7.21 3.47
CA TRP A 45 -1.41 -5.81 3.78
C TRP A 45 -1.55 -5.57 5.28
N VAL A 46 -0.54 -4.97 5.88
CA VAL A 46 -0.55 -4.50 7.27
C VAL A 46 -0.96 -3.04 7.29
N LEU A 47 -2.02 -2.74 8.03
CA LEU A 47 -2.48 -1.38 8.31
C LEU A 47 -1.80 -0.86 9.56
N ARG A 48 -1.06 0.23 9.41
CA ARG A 48 -0.46 1.00 10.50
C ARG A 48 -1.33 2.24 10.71
N GLU A 49 -2.21 2.17 11.71
CA GLU A 49 -3.00 3.33 12.14
C GLU A 49 -2.10 4.23 12.99
N GLY A 50 -2.00 5.52 12.65
CA GLY A 50 -1.21 6.49 13.43
C GLY A 50 0.29 6.54 13.09
N ALA A 51 0.72 6.01 11.94
CA ALA A 51 2.09 6.19 11.45
C ALA A 51 2.40 7.65 11.06
N SER A 52 1.39 8.52 10.99
CA SER A 52 1.54 9.95 10.74
C SER A 52 0.64 10.75 11.70
N ASP A 53 1.16 11.84 12.24
CA ASP A 53 0.47 12.75 13.18
C ASP A 53 -0.83 13.37 12.61
N ASN A 54 -1.05 13.28 11.30
CA ASN A 54 -2.16 13.91 10.59
C ASN A 54 -3.41 13.01 10.42
N GLY A 55 -3.42 11.81 11.01
CA GLY A 55 -4.54 10.85 10.85
C GLY A 55 -4.49 10.03 9.56
N GLU A 56 -3.33 10.00 8.90
CA GLU A 56 -3.09 9.22 7.68
C GLU A 56 -3.04 7.72 8.01
N ARG A 57 -3.52 6.90 7.09
CA ARG A 57 -3.44 5.45 7.17
C ARG A 57 -2.35 4.93 6.27
N VAL A 58 -1.45 4.12 6.81
CA VAL A 58 -0.35 3.54 6.04
C VAL A 58 -0.57 2.04 5.91
N LEU A 59 -0.53 1.54 4.68
CA LEU A 59 -0.75 0.15 4.33
C LEU A 59 0.53 -0.39 3.73
N ILE A 60 1.09 -1.46 4.27
CA ILE A 60 2.37 -2.02 3.79
C ILE A 60 2.20 -3.50 3.48
N THR A 61 2.70 -3.96 2.34
CA THR A 61 2.66 -5.39 1.99
C THR A 61 3.49 -6.20 2.98
N TYR A 62 2.90 -7.28 3.51
CA TYR A 62 3.55 -8.16 4.47
C TYR A 62 4.25 -9.34 3.78
N GLY A 63 5.40 -9.73 4.32
CA GLY A 63 6.14 -10.91 3.86
C GLY A 63 6.71 -10.81 2.44
N ARG A 64 6.86 -9.62 1.87
CA ARG A 64 7.43 -9.39 0.54
C ARG A 64 8.60 -8.42 0.62
N ALA A 65 9.69 -8.73 -0.08
CA ALA A 65 10.88 -7.88 -0.13
C ALA A 65 11.29 -7.67 -1.60
N PRO A 66 11.24 -6.42 -2.13
CA PRO A 66 10.85 -5.18 -1.44
C PRO A 66 9.37 -5.14 -1.05
N ALA A 67 9.02 -4.33 -0.05
CA ALA A 67 7.62 -4.08 0.29
C ALA A 67 7.07 -2.87 -0.47
N VAL A 68 5.75 -2.86 -0.63
CA VAL A 68 5.00 -1.73 -1.18
C VAL A 68 4.21 -1.08 -0.06
N GLU A 69 4.35 0.24 0.05
CA GLU A 69 3.66 1.09 1.01
C GLU A 69 2.62 1.95 0.29
N VAL A 70 1.44 2.10 0.89
CA VAL A 70 0.37 2.98 0.42
C VAL A 70 -0.08 3.84 1.59
N THR A 71 0.12 5.14 1.46
CA THR A 71 -0.35 6.14 2.42
C THR A 71 -1.64 6.75 1.92
N VAL A 72 -2.64 6.82 2.77
CA VAL A 72 -3.94 7.42 2.50
C VAL A 72 -4.14 8.58 3.46
N ALA A 73 -4.19 9.80 2.92
CA ALA A 73 -4.32 11.03 3.69
C ALA A 73 -5.71 11.20 4.32
N GLU A 74 -6.75 10.67 3.66
CA GLU A 74 -8.14 10.78 4.08
C GLU A 74 -8.66 9.43 4.60
N ALA A 75 -8.92 9.32 5.91
CA ALA A 75 -9.48 8.13 6.53
C ALA A 75 -10.85 7.70 5.94
N SER A 76 -11.56 8.56 5.22
CA SER A 76 -12.82 8.23 4.55
C SER A 76 -12.66 7.72 3.12
N ALA A 77 -11.47 7.82 2.54
CA ALA A 77 -11.24 7.39 1.16
C ALA A 77 -11.16 5.86 1.07
N PRO A 78 -11.90 5.21 0.14
CA PRO A 78 -11.79 3.78 -0.07
C PRO A 78 -10.41 3.44 -0.66
N ALA A 79 -9.56 2.82 0.15
CA ALA A 79 -8.24 2.35 -0.28
C ALA A 79 -8.33 1.08 -1.17
N GLY A 80 -9.44 0.34 -1.10
CA GLY A 80 -9.59 -0.99 -1.69
C GLY A 80 -9.44 -1.04 -3.21
N ASP A 81 -10.02 -0.09 -3.94
CA ASP A 81 -9.95 -0.06 -5.41
C ASP A 81 -8.52 0.17 -5.91
N GLY A 82 -7.75 1.05 -5.24
CA GLY A 82 -6.35 1.29 -5.59
C GLY A 82 -5.48 0.06 -5.37
N LEU A 83 -5.66 -0.64 -4.24
CA LEU A 83 -4.95 -1.87 -3.92
C LEU A 83 -5.25 -3.01 -4.91
N ALA A 84 -6.45 -3.05 -5.48
CA ALA A 84 -6.84 -4.05 -6.46
C ALA A 84 -5.99 -3.98 -7.74
N ASP A 85 -5.81 -2.77 -8.29
CA ASP A 85 -5.01 -2.48 -9.48
C ASP A 85 -3.53 -2.87 -9.32
N LEU A 86 -3.04 -2.88 -8.09
CA LEU A 86 -1.63 -3.13 -7.75
C LEU A 86 -1.26 -4.60 -7.64
N ASN A 87 -2.25 -5.48 -7.49
CA ASN A 87 -1.98 -6.87 -7.20
C ASN A 87 -1.13 -7.55 -8.27
N ALA A 88 -1.31 -7.20 -9.54
CA ALA A 88 -0.50 -7.79 -10.61
C ALA A 88 1.00 -7.50 -10.42
N ALA A 89 1.36 -6.26 -10.10
CA ALA A 89 2.75 -5.87 -9.88
C ALA A 89 3.30 -6.40 -8.54
N VAL A 90 2.50 -6.36 -7.47
CA VAL A 90 2.93 -6.84 -6.15
C VAL A 90 3.11 -8.35 -6.12
N LYS A 91 2.32 -9.10 -6.90
CA LYS A 91 2.41 -10.56 -6.98
C LYS A 91 3.71 -11.06 -7.62
N GLU A 92 4.39 -10.24 -8.41
CA GLU A 92 5.71 -10.55 -8.96
C GLU A 92 6.78 -10.65 -7.85
N ILE A 93 6.55 -9.99 -6.70
CA ILE A 93 7.45 -10.04 -5.56
C ILE A 93 7.08 -11.28 -4.72
N PRO A 94 7.98 -12.25 -4.54
CA PRO A 94 7.65 -13.49 -3.83
C PRO A 94 7.26 -13.21 -2.37
N GLN A 95 6.19 -13.85 -1.93
CA GLN A 95 5.74 -13.77 -0.54
C GLN A 95 6.38 -14.90 0.28
N THR A 96 7.13 -14.51 1.30
CA THR A 96 7.87 -15.41 2.20
C THR A 96 7.22 -15.52 3.58
N ALA A 97 6.28 -14.63 3.91
CA ALA A 97 5.51 -14.69 5.14
C ALA A 97 4.05 -14.27 4.89
N HIS A 98 3.14 -14.83 5.69
CA HIS A 98 1.71 -14.55 5.63
C HIS A 98 1.25 -13.99 6.97
N CYS A 99 0.20 -13.18 6.94
CA CYS A 99 -0.49 -12.81 8.17
C CYS A 99 -1.19 -14.05 8.77
N VAL A 100 -1.25 -14.09 10.10
CA VAL A 100 -1.82 -15.20 10.89
C VAL A 100 -3.22 -14.88 11.39
#